data_AF-A0A517XWI9-F1
#
_entry.id   AF-A0A517XWI9-F1
#
_cell.length_a   1.000
_cell.length_b   1.000
_cell.length_c   1.000
_cell.angle_alpha   90.00
_cell.angle_beta   90.00
_cell.angle_gamma   90.00
#
_symmetry.space_group_name_H-M   'P 1'
#
loop_
_entity.id
_entity.type
_entity.pdbx_description
1 polymer ?
#
loop_
_entity_poly.entity_id
_entity_poly.type
_entity_poly.pdbx_seq_one_letter_code
_entity_poly.pdbx_strand_id
1 'polypeptide(L)'
;MAYSKEAVARVCHETLRAFCQTIGDKSLAPWEEAPEWQRASSLQAVEFGLRHPDATARDNHDAWVEAKRADGWRFGEVKDADLKTHPCLVSFDQLPPEQQAKDALIAAVVASLRGLLG
;
A
#
# COMPACT_ATOMS: atom_id res chain seq x y z
N MET A 1 -4.52 -5.56 -25.06
CA MET A 1 -5.33 -5.00 -23.97
C MET A 1 -4.38 -4.23 -23.07
N ALA A 2 -4.59 -2.93 -22.91
CA ALA A 2 -3.87 -2.12 -21.95
C ALA A 2 -4.67 -2.09 -20.64
N TYR A 3 -4.01 -2.25 -19.50
CA TYR A 3 -4.63 -2.11 -18.18
C TYR A 3 -4.59 -0.65 -17.73
N SER A 4 -5.60 -0.20 -16.98
CA SER A 4 -5.56 1.10 -16.31
C SER A 4 -4.74 1.05 -15.03
N LYS A 5 -4.28 2.20 -14.54
CA LYS A 5 -3.65 2.32 -13.20
C LYS A 5 -4.56 1.78 -12.10
N GLU A 6 -5.88 1.98 -12.24
CA GLU A 6 -6.88 1.45 -11.30
C GLU A 6 -6.93 -0.08 -11.30
N ALA A 7 -6.82 -0.72 -12.46
CA ALA A 7 -6.76 -2.18 -12.53
C ALA A 7 -5.51 -2.72 -11.81
N VAL A 8 -4.36 -2.08 -11.97
CA VAL A 8 -3.13 -2.44 -11.24
C VAL A 8 -3.27 -2.18 -9.73
N ALA A 9 -3.89 -1.07 -9.35
CA ALA A 9 -4.14 -0.76 -7.94
C ALA A 9 -5.07 -1.78 -7.28
N ARG A 10 -6.10 -2.25 -7.99
CA ARG A 10 -6.95 -3.34 -7.55
C ARG A 10 -6.18 -4.63 -7.32
N VAL A 11 -5.26 -4.99 -8.23
CA VAL A 11 -4.41 -6.18 -8.04
C VAL A 11 -3.52 -6.00 -6.82
N CYS A 12 -2.86 -4.85 -6.65
CA CYS A 12 -2.04 -4.56 -5.47
C CYS A 12 -2.86 -4.69 -4.18
N HIS A 13 -4.05 -4.09 -4.13
CA HIS A 13 -4.94 -4.13 -2.98
C HIS A 13 -5.36 -5.56 -2.63
N GLU A 14 -5.79 -6.35 -3.62
CA GLU A 14 -6.22 -7.73 -3.38
C GLU A 14 -5.04 -8.65 -3.00
N THR A 15 -3.85 -8.43 -3.55
CA THR A 15 -2.62 -9.12 -3.12
C THR A 15 -2.31 -8.81 -1.65
N LEU A 16 -2.34 -7.54 -1.24
CA LEU A 16 -2.13 -7.16 0.14
C LEU A 16 -3.22 -7.68 1.06
N ARG A 17 -4.49 -7.62 0.66
CA ARG A 17 -5.61 -8.12 1.44
C ARG A 17 -5.46 -9.61 1.69
N ALA A 18 -5.14 -10.39 0.66
CA ALA A 18 -4.90 -11.83 0.79
C ALA A 18 -3.71 -12.12 1.71
N PHE A 19 -2.62 -11.36 1.59
CA PHE A 19 -1.46 -11.50 2.48
C PHE A 19 -1.79 -11.14 3.93
N CYS A 20 -2.45 -10.01 4.18
CA CYS A 20 -2.89 -9.58 5.52
C CYS A 20 -3.74 -10.68 6.20
N GLN A 21 -4.61 -11.36 5.46
CA GLN A 21 -5.42 -12.45 6.00
C GLN A 21 -4.60 -13.64 6.51
N THR A 22 -3.43 -13.94 5.91
CA THR A 22 -2.57 -15.05 6.36
C THR A 22 -1.90 -14.77 7.70
N ILE A 23 -1.71 -13.49 8.02
CA ILE A 23 -1.12 -13.01 9.30
C ILE A 23 -2.18 -12.54 10.30
N GLY A 24 -3.47 -12.79 10.02
CA GLY A 24 -4.58 -12.43 10.91
C GLY A 24 -5.02 -10.96 10.86
N ASP A 25 -4.45 -10.14 9.98
CA ASP A 25 -4.87 -8.75 9.75
C ASP A 25 -6.09 -8.72 8.80
N LYS A 26 -7.23 -8.24 9.32
CA LYS A 26 -8.49 -8.10 8.56
C LYS A 26 -8.82 -6.64 8.25
N SER A 27 -7.85 -5.74 8.33
CA SER A 27 -8.07 -4.29 8.20
C SER A 27 -8.32 -3.81 6.76
N LEU A 28 -8.10 -4.67 5.76
CA LEU A 28 -8.39 -4.40 4.35
C LEU A 28 -9.70 -5.07 3.94
N ALA A 29 -10.68 -4.27 3.52
CA ALA A 29 -11.92 -4.77 2.94
C ALA A 29 -11.70 -5.21 1.48
N PRO A 30 -12.55 -6.06 0.89
CA PRO A 30 -12.52 -6.34 -0.55
C PRO A 30 -12.58 -5.05 -1.36
N TRP A 31 -11.92 -4.99 -2.53
CA TRP A 31 -11.82 -3.76 -3.34
C TRP A 31 -13.15 -3.03 -3.58
N GLU A 32 -14.22 -3.77 -3.89
CA GLU A 32 -15.54 -3.20 -4.18
C GLU A 32 -16.21 -2.57 -2.94
N GLU A 33 -15.81 -2.99 -1.75
CA GLU A 33 -16.33 -2.51 -0.46
C GLU A 33 -15.31 -1.60 0.25
N ALA A 34 -14.12 -1.43 -0.33
CA ALA A 34 -13.03 -0.72 0.30
C ALA A 34 -13.35 0.78 0.40
N PRO A 35 -13.19 1.38 1.60
CA PRO A 35 -13.37 2.81 1.75
C PRO A 35 -12.38 3.55 0.84
N GLU A 36 -12.75 4.75 0.41
CA GLU A 36 -12.00 5.53 -0.58
C GLU A 36 -10.51 5.65 -0.23
N TRP A 37 -10.18 5.86 1.04
CA TRP A 37 -8.79 5.99 1.49
C TRP A 37 -7.94 4.72 1.29
N GLN A 38 -8.53 3.52 1.27
CA GLN A 38 -7.80 2.27 0.96
C GLN A 38 -7.49 2.17 -0.54
N ARG A 39 -8.49 2.46 -1.37
CA ARG A 39 -8.34 2.48 -2.84
C ARG A 39 -7.35 3.56 -3.27
N ALA A 40 -7.47 4.76 -2.71
CA ALA A 40 -6.55 5.88 -2.93
C ALA A 40 -5.12 5.53 -2.52
N SER A 41 -4.92 4.89 -1.36
CA SER A 41 -3.58 4.44 -0.93
C SER A 41 -2.95 3.45 -1.91
N SER A 42 -3.75 2.56 -2.50
CA SER A 42 -3.26 1.60 -3.49
C SER A 42 -2.92 2.28 -4.81
N LEU A 43 -3.74 3.25 -5.26
CA LEU A 43 -3.45 4.07 -6.44
C LEU A 43 -2.17 4.89 -6.28
N GLN A 44 -1.96 5.49 -5.11
CA GLN A 44 -0.73 6.23 -4.79
C GLN A 44 0.51 5.33 -4.88
N ALA A 45 0.43 4.11 -4.34
CA ALA A 45 1.54 3.16 -4.40
C ALA A 45 1.86 2.73 -5.85
N VAL A 46 0.83 2.54 -6.69
CA VAL A 46 1.01 2.29 -8.13
C VAL A 46 1.67 3.49 -8.81
N GLU A 47 1.17 4.71 -8.58
CA GLU A 47 1.74 5.92 -9.17
C GLU A 47 3.22 6.09 -8.79
N PHE A 48 3.54 5.87 -7.51
CA PHE A 48 4.90 5.92 -7.02
C PHE A 48 5.79 4.89 -7.72
N GLY A 49 5.41 3.62 -7.74
CA GLY A 49 6.21 2.57 -8.39
C GLY A 49 6.38 2.75 -9.90
N LEU A 50 5.41 3.37 -10.58
CA LEU A 50 5.54 3.71 -12.00
C LEU A 50 6.51 4.87 -12.24
N ARG A 51 6.54 5.85 -11.34
CA ARG A 51 7.47 6.99 -11.42
C ARG A 51 8.87 6.64 -10.96
N HIS A 52 8.99 5.65 -10.09
CA HIS A 52 10.23 5.23 -9.45
C HIS A 52 10.45 3.72 -9.64
N PRO A 53 10.76 3.27 -10.87
CA PRO A 53 10.84 1.84 -11.20
C PRO A 53 11.92 1.06 -10.44
N ASP A 54 12.93 1.75 -9.92
CA ASP A 54 14.04 1.18 -9.15
C ASP A 54 13.87 1.39 -7.64
N ALA A 55 12.71 1.89 -7.19
CA ALA A 55 12.40 2.08 -5.78
C ALA A 55 12.46 0.76 -5.01
N THR A 56 13.05 0.82 -3.82
CA THR A 56 13.09 -0.29 -2.89
C THR A 56 11.80 -0.37 -2.05
N ALA A 57 11.64 -1.47 -1.32
CA ALA A 57 10.55 -1.60 -0.34
C ALA A 57 10.59 -0.46 0.72
N ARG A 58 11.79 -0.01 1.09
CA ARG A 58 11.96 1.14 1.99
C ARG A 58 11.44 2.43 1.37
N ASP A 59 11.79 2.70 0.12
CA ASP A 59 11.35 3.91 -0.57
C ASP A 59 9.82 3.95 -0.72
N ASN A 60 9.20 2.80 -1.02
CA ASN A 60 7.75 2.65 -1.02
C ASN A 60 7.13 2.97 0.34
N HIS A 61 7.70 2.42 1.42
CA HIS A 61 7.22 2.67 2.78
C HIS A 61 7.36 4.14 3.16
N ASP A 62 8.51 4.74 2.91
CA ASP A 62 8.78 6.14 3.24
C ASP A 62 7.82 7.07 2.48
N ALA A 63 7.55 6.79 1.20
CA ALA A 63 6.54 7.51 0.42
C ALA A 63 5.11 7.32 0.96
N TRP A 64 4.76 6.11 1.41
CA TRP A 64 3.47 5.84 2.06
C TRP A 64 3.33 6.59 3.38
N VAL A 65 4.38 6.62 4.21
CA VAL A 65 4.42 7.38 5.47
C VAL A 65 4.23 8.87 5.20
N GLU A 66 4.94 9.42 4.22
CA GLU A 66 4.82 10.82 3.83
C GLU A 66 3.39 11.17 3.40
N ALA A 67 2.81 10.39 2.50
CA ALA A 67 1.44 10.58 2.02
C ALA A 67 0.43 10.51 3.18
N LYS A 68 0.57 9.52 4.08
CA LYS A 68 -0.30 9.40 5.26
C LYS A 68 -0.17 10.61 6.19
N ARG A 69 1.04 11.09 6.45
CA ARG A 69 1.25 12.30 7.28
C ARG A 69 0.65 13.54 6.63
N ALA A 70 0.79 13.70 5.31
CA ALA A 70 0.17 14.79 4.57
C ALA A 70 -1.37 14.75 4.67
N ASP A 71 -1.95 13.55 4.67
CA ASP A 71 -3.39 13.33 4.89
C ASP A 71 -3.83 13.48 6.36
N GLY A 72 -2.91 13.87 7.26
CA GLY A 72 -3.17 14.11 8.68
C GLY A 72 -3.11 12.86 9.56
N TRP A 73 -2.59 11.73 9.06
CA TRP A 73 -2.37 10.55 9.89
C TRP A 73 -1.15 10.71 10.78
N ARG A 74 -1.23 10.11 11.96
CA ARG A 74 -0.14 10.09 12.95
C ARG A 74 0.07 8.69 13.50
N PHE A 75 1.22 8.47 14.12
CA PHE A 75 1.48 7.23 14.84
C PHE A 75 0.42 7.02 15.95
N GLY A 76 0.00 5.77 16.09
CA GLY A 76 -0.78 5.28 17.22
C GLY A 76 -0.70 3.75 17.26
N GLU A 77 -0.82 3.15 18.44
CA GLU A 77 -0.61 1.71 18.64
C GLU A 77 -1.62 0.83 17.89
N VAL A 78 -2.80 1.38 17.59
CA VAL A 78 -3.87 0.73 16.86
C VAL A 78 -4.23 1.59 15.66
N LYS A 79 -4.64 0.94 14.56
CA LYS A 79 -5.15 1.64 13.39
C LYS A 79 -6.57 2.12 13.66
N ASP A 80 -6.78 3.43 13.56
CA ASP A 80 -8.09 4.08 13.71
C ASP A 80 -8.27 5.09 12.59
N ALA A 81 -9.29 4.89 11.75
CA ALA A 81 -9.54 5.75 10.59
C ALA A 81 -10.18 7.10 10.98
N ASP A 82 -10.96 7.14 12.05
CA ASP A 82 -11.63 8.36 12.52
C ASP A 82 -10.62 9.28 13.22
N LEU A 83 -9.74 8.70 14.04
CA LEU A 83 -8.64 9.41 14.71
C LEU A 83 -7.40 9.58 13.83
N LYS A 84 -7.40 8.99 12.62
CA LYS A 84 -6.27 8.92 11.68
C LYS A 84 -4.98 8.48 12.36
N THR A 85 -5.02 7.33 13.03
CA THR A 85 -3.82 6.72 13.63
C THR A 85 -3.45 5.41 12.95
N HIS A 86 -2.14 5.12 12.85
CA HIS A 86 -1.66 3.85 12.29
C HIS A 86 -0.34 3.41 12.95
N PRO A 87 -0.19 2.12 13.34
CA PRO A 87 1.00 1.62 14.03
C PRO A 87 2.25 1.54 13.16
N CYS A 88 2.07 1.65 11.84
CA CYS A 88 3.15 1.53 10.86
C CYS A 88 3.74 2.88 10.48
N LEU A 89 3.30 3.99 11.09
CA LEU A 89 3.90 5.32 10.87
C LEU A 89 5.20 5.49 11.69
N VAL A 90 6.10 4.53 11.49
CA VAL A 90 7.45 4.39 12.05
C VAL A 90 8.44 4.22 10.89
N SER A 91 9.76 4.21 11.15
CA SER A 91 10.73 3.95 10.09
C SER A 91 10.65 2.50 9.60
N PHE A 92 11.08 2.24 8.36
CA PHE A 92 11.03 0.90 7.77
C PHE A 92 11.72 -0.17 8.64
N ASP A 93 12.84 0.16 9.28
CA ASP A 93 13.58 -0.77 10.16
C ASP A 93 12.83 -1.15 11.44
N GLN A 94 11.85 -0.34 11.83
CA GLN A 94 11.02 -0.59 13.02
C GLN A 94 9.74 -1.37 12.68
N LEU A 95 9.46 -1.62 11.40
CA LEU A 95 8.32 -2.42 11.01
C LEU A 95 8.53 -3.90 11.36
N PRO A 96 7.47 -4.59 11.78
CA PRO A 96 7.45 -6.04 11.76
C PRO A 96 7.78 -6.59 10.36
N PRO A 97 8.49 -7.73 10.24
CA PRO A 97 8.88 -8.30 8.95
C PRO A 97 7.71 -8.48 7.97
N GLU A 98 6.54 -8.85 8.48
CA GLU A 98 5.31 -9.00 7.70
C GLU A 98 4.78 -7.67 7.14
N GLN A 99 5.02 -6.54 7.82
CA GLN A 99 4.66 -5.23 7.27
C GLN A 99 5.66 -4.80 6.19
N GLN A 100 6.96 -5.04 6.38
CA GLN A 100 7.97 -4.81 5.34
C GLN A 100 7.70 -5.64 4.07
N ALA A 101 7.21 -6.87 4.23
CA ALA A 101 6.86 -7.74 3.11
C ALA A 101 5.75 -7.13 2.22
N LYS A 102 4.83 -6.34 2.78
CA LYS A 102 3.76 -5.68 2.01
C LYS A 102 4.33 -4.69 1.00
N ASP A 103 5.33 -3.89 1.39
CA ASP A 103 5.97 -2.94 0.48
C ASP A 103 6.70 -3.64 -0.68
N ALA A 104 7.35 -4.76 -0.39
CA ALA A 104 7.99 -5.60 -1.40
C ALA A 104 6.98 -6.25 -2.35
N LEU A 105 5.84 -6.73 -1.84
CA LEU A 105 4.77 -7.30 -2.67
C LEU A 105 4.19 -6.27 -3.63
N ILE A 106 3.90 -5.05 -3.16
CA ILE A 106 3.39 -3.97 -4.03
C ILE A 106 4.42 -3.64 -5.12
N ALA A 107 5.69 -3.46 -4.74
CA ALA A 107 6.77 -3.18 -5.71
C ALA A 107 6.82 -4.24 -6.81
N ALA A 108 6.78 -5.52 -6.42
CA ALA A 108 6.82 -6.64 -7.36
C ALA A 108 5.61 -6.67 -8.30
N VAL A 109 4.40 -6.40 -7.79
CA VAL A 109 3.17 -6.35 -8.60
C VAL A 109 3.23 -5.21 -9.61
N VAL A 110 3.59 -4.01 -9.17
CA VAL A 110 3.70 -2.83 -10.05
C VAL A 110 4.75 -3.06 -11.13
N ALA A 111 5.94 -3.55 -10.75
CA ALA A 111 7.01 -3.85 -11.70
C ALA A 111 6.61 -4.89 -12.74
N SER A 112 5.83 -5.91 -12.35
CA SER A 112 5.36 -6.97 -13.24
C SER A 112 4.30 -6.49 -14.23
N LEU A 113 3.46 -5.54 -13.83
CA LEU A 113 2.32 -5.07 -14.63
C LEU A 113 2.59 -3.78 -15.39
N ARG A 114 3.68 -3.04 -15.10
CA ARG A 114 3.98 -1.74 -15.72
C ARG A 114 3.99 -1.77 -17.25
N GLY A 115 4.52 -2.85 -17.86
CA GLY A 115 4.61 -2.99 -19.31
C GLY A 115 3.28 -3.31 -20.00
N LEU A 116 2.23 -3.56 -19.21
CA LEU A 116 0.88 -3.84 -19.69
C LEU A 116 -0.06 -2.64 -19.50
N LEU A 117 0.42 -1.56 -18.89
CA LEU A 117 -0.32 -0.30 -18.78
C LEU A 117 -0.34 0.43 -20.13
N GLY A 118 -1.44 1.13 -20.42
CA GLY A 118 -1.57 1.99 -21.60
C GLY A 118 -2.64 3.05 -21.43
#